data_AF-A0A7U7CT76-F1
#
_entry.id   AF-A0A7U7CT76-F1
#
_cell.length_a   1.000
_cell.length_b   1.000
_cell.length_c   1.000
_cell.angle_alpha   90.00
_cell.angle_beta   90.00
_cell.angle_gamma   90.00
#
_symmetry.space_group_name_H-M   'P 1'
#
loop_
_entity.id
_entity.type
_entity.pdbx_description
1 polymer ?
#
loop_
_entity_poly.entity_id
_entity_poly.type
_entity_poly.pdbx_seq_one_letter_code
_entity_poly.pdbx_strand_id
1 'polypeptide(L)'
;MNYNLNKYYDTVSFNYINEIFSTIFQDIISASEKDHPQSFEKLLNFLLYTLQSKSFNKSLNAFSKSVSLSVSIFPYLSPKYKTSLIERMFESLLSKISFINDYGNIDVKYLELSYLPLINIFKLILQDDDHELFNIATSKFEQTLFKIENKEDRENFFFYFNTTLLSWIYFLKHKNSITFDNYDISYFERNLEDRTYEYGFNFLNHFFDLFDKIENSNLWAVKEWEIKEAPVNQFYHALTPNTWLTYGLTIILFKFEHIINVNDDLSEIIIRQKFNFIGDDIKDILDDITLEKDEYKNLISNSVGNQNTETTLNFKKEKILNVFSFLKKEVEIDYYKKIKEIPLSKEKIDEFRNNVGKLWEENTIILSILKSLGNLEFLPNDDEVKGYGFFQKLLKMKFAFIEGEYYQGIIGLNDFGGHLARSIDSSFFELLQDDKIIISGDPKGTVLNFIEETPDKSNVVIFANWRNADKLQDLTYEHNTTRPLFSKKFNGIPVIHQFSKFKNHILVVDFSLIKGQIYTSKNPNWYKNQLIVEITESQKGDITDNKIKEWSEKDGYHYNEDEIDILESNNVNAKIILKYEFIISDDARYIIIDPQS
;
A
#
# COMPACT_ATOMS: atom_id res chain seq x y z
N MET A 1 -31.25 -3.50 49.15
CA MET A 1 -31.21 -2.03 49.36
C MET A 1 -31.47 -1.38 48.01
N ASN A 2 -32.66 -0.80 47.80
CA ASN A 2 -32.98 -0.06 46.57
C ASN A 2 -32.22 1.26 46.57
N TYR A 3 -31.15 1.35 45.77
CA TYR A 3 -30.53 2.65 45.50
C TYR A 3 -31.33 3.34 44.39
N ASN A 4 -32.14 4.31 44.80
CA ASN A 4 -32.69 5.33 43.92
C ASN A 4 -31.52 5.97 43.14
N LEU A 5 -31.43 5.66 41.85
CA LEU A 5 -30.61 6.37 40.87
C LEU A 5 -31.20 7.77 40.68
N ASN A 6 -30.98 8.64 41.66
CA ASN A 6 -31.24 10.06 41.51
C ASN A 6 -30.21 10.66 40.55
N LYS A 7 -30.72 11.25 39.46
CA LYS A 7 -30.07 12.30 38.66
C LYS A 7 -29.55 13.41 39.58
N TYR A 8 -28.30 13.35 39.96
CA TYR A 8 -27.55 14.48 40.49
C TYR A 8 -26.13 14.27 40.03
N TYR A 9 -25.70 14.90 38.93
CA TYR A 9 -24.32 15.41 38.73
C TYR A 9 -24.28 16.28 37.47
N ASP A 10 -24.93 17.45 37.57
CA ASP A 10 -24.52 18.66 36.84
C ASP A 10 -23.98 19.73 37.83
N THR A 11 -23.54 19.33 39.03
CA THR A 11 -23.25 20.27 40.14
C THR A 11 -21.82 20.20 40.69
N VAL A 12 -20.94 19.33 40.18
CA VAL A 12 -19.51 19.31 40.56
C VAL A 12 -18.70 19.81 39.37
N SER A 13 -17.94 20.90 39.56
CA SER A 13 -17.11 21.46 38.49
C SER A 13 -16.05 20.43 38.05
N PHE A 14 -15.81 20.32 36.74
CA PHE A 14 -14.82 19.42 36.17
C PHE A 14 -13.40 19.66 36.76
N ASN A 15 -13.11 20.89 37.18
CA ASN A 15 -11.86 21.27 37.82
C ASN A 15 -11.66 20.57 39.19
N TYR A 16 -12.70 20.49 40.01
CA TYR A 16 -12.62 19.81 41.32
C TYR A 16 -12.37 18.30 41.18
N ILE A 17 -12.94 17.66 40.15
CA ILE A 17 -12.69 16.24 39.85
C ILE A 17 -11.22 16.03 39.45
N ASN A 18 -10.63 16.95 38.67
CA ASN A 18 -9.22 16.86 38.28
C ASN A 18 -8.27 17.08 39.47
N GLU A 19 -8.62 17.95 40.42
CA GLU A 19 -7.87 18.13 41.68
C GLU A 19 -7.85 16.85 42.52
N ILE A 20 -8.99 16.15 42.62
CA ILE A 20 -9.07 14.85 43.31
C ILE A 20 -8.13 13.83 42.67
N PHE A 21 -8.17 13.68 41.34
CA PHE A 21 -7.29 12.74 40.64
C PHE A 21 -5.81 13.10 40.81
N SER A 22 -5.47 14.39 40.72
CA SER A 22 -4.09 14.86 40.88
C SER A 22 -3.57 14.63 42.30
N THR A 23 -4.40 14.86 43.32
CA THR A 23 -4.04 14.62 44.72
C THR A 23 -3.79 13.14 44.98
N ILE A 24 -4.68 12.27 44.51
CA ILE A 24 -4.55 10.82 44.70
C ILE A 24 -3.34 10.26 43.98
N PHE A 25 -3.05 10.76 42.78
CA PHE A 25 -1.82 10.41 42.04
C PHE A 25 -0.58 10.69 42.88
N GLN A 26 -0.44 11.92 43.39
CA GLN A 26 0.73 12.34 44.18
C GLN A 26 0.81 11.62 45.52
N ASP A 27 -0.32 11.43 46.20
CA ASP A 27 -0.36 10.80 47.52
C ASP A 27 -0.02 9.30 47.46
N ILE A 28 -0.45 8.58 46.41
CA ILE A 28 -0.09 7.17 46.22
C ILE A 28 1.42 7.03 45.98
N ILE A 29 1.98 7.87 45.10
CA ILE A 29 3.43 7.89 44.83
C ILE A 29 4.19 8.23 46.11
N SER A 30 3.81 9.29 46.82
CA SER A 30 4.49 9.68 48.06
C SER A 30 4.38 8.61 49.15
N ALA A 31 3.26 7.90 49.25
CA ALA A 31 3.10 6.79 50.19
C ALA A 31 4.00 5.59 49.84
N SER A 32 4.20 5.32 48.54
CA SER A 32 5.12 4.29 48.05
C SER A 32 6.58 4.66 48.35
N GLU A 33 6.99 5.89 48.02
CA GLU A 33 8.34 6.41 48.23
C GLU A 33 8.74 6.42 49.72
N LYS A 34 7.79 6.77 50.61
CA LYS A 34 8.02 6.83 52.07
C LYS A 34 7.85 5.47 52.76
N ASP A 35 7.58 4.39 52.01
CA ASP A 35 7.25 3.05 52.53
C ASP A 35 6.16 3.07 53.62
N HIS A 36 5.03 3.73 53.34
CA HIS A 36 3.87 3.81 54.22
C HIS A 36 2.75 2.85 53.76
N PRO A 37 2.84 1.54 54.05
CA PRO A 37 1.97 0.53 53.43
C PRO A 37 0.48 0.72 53.75
N GLN A 38 0.14 1.13 54.96
CA GLN A 38 -1.26 1.35 55.34
C GLN A 38 -1.90 2.53 54.58
N SER A 39 -1.12 3.60 54.36
CA SER A 39 -1.59 4.77 53.60
C SER A 39 -1.72 4.43 52.13
N PHE A 40 -0.72 3.72 51.58
CA PHE A 40 -0.74 3.23 50.20
C PHE A 40 -1.99 2.37 49.94
N GLU A 41 -2.23 1.33 50.74
CA GLU A 41 -3.39 0.45 50.57
C GLU A 41 -4.72 1.20 50.68
N LYS A 42 -4.84 2.17 51.59
CA LYS A 42 -6.06 2.99 51.72
C LYS A 42 -6.31 3.84 50.47
N LEU A 43 -5.27 4.50 49.96
CA LEU A 43 -5.36 5.35 48.78
C LEU A 43 -5.62 4.53 47.51
N LEU A 44 -4.97 3.37 47.39
CA LEU A 44 -5.18 2.44 46.29
C LEU A 44 -6.61 1.88 46.28
N ASN A 45 -7.12 1.46 47.45
CA ASN A 45 -8.51 1.03 47.58
C ASN A 45 -9.50 2.16 47.27
N PHE A 46 -9.18 3.40 47.65
CA PHE A 46 -10.00 4.55 47.31
C PHE A 46 -10.05 4.76 45.78
N LEU A 47 -8.90 4.69 45.10
CA LEU A 47 -8.84 4.76 43.65
C LEU A 47 -9.67 3.65 42.98
N LEU A 48 -9.40 2.38 43.34
CA LEU A 48 -9.94 1.22 42.65
C LEU A 48 -11.41 0.93 42.97
N TYR A 49 -11.86 1.17 44.20
CA TYR A 49 -13.21 0.80 44.63
C TYR A 49 -14.11 2.00 44.90
N THR A 50 -13.58 3.19 45.14
CA THR A 50 -14.41 4.38 45.38
C THR A 50 -14.51 5.27 44.15
N LEU A 51 -13.40 5.69 43.53
CA LEU A 51 -13.45 6.56 42.36
C LEU A 51 -14.03 5.84 41.14
N GLN A 52 -13.54 4.64 40.86
CA GLN A 52 -13.99 3.87 39.70
C GLN A 52 -15.46 3.45 39.85
N SER A 53 -15.91 2.96 41.02
CA SER A 53 -17.33 2.61 41.21
C SER A 53 -18.27 3.81 41.17
N LYS A 54 -17.85 4.97 41.71
CA LYS A 54 -18.69 6.18 41.69
C LYS A 54 -18.81 6.80 40.31
N SER A 55 -17.82 6.60 39.43
CA SER A 55 -17.84 7.07 38.04
C SER A 55 -18.49 6.07 37.08
N PHE A 56 -18.51 4.79 37.45
CA PHE A 56 -19.13 3.71 36.68
C PHE A 56 -20.60 4.00 36.36
N ASN A 57 -20.99 3.84 35.09
CA ASN A 57 -22.33 4.12 34.57
C ASN A 57 -22.86 5.55 34.85
N LYS A 58 -21.98 6.49 35.22
CA LYS A 58 -22.33 7.91 35.42
C LYS A 58 -21.61 8.83 34.45
N SER A 59 -20.32 8.59 34.21
CA SER A 59 -19.54 9.38 33.26
C SER A 59 -18.40 8.54 32.69
N LEU A 60 -18.46 8.29 31.38
CA LEU A 60 -17.43 7.54 30.67
C LEU A 60 -16.06 8.22 30.77
N ASN A 61 -16.03 9.56 30.72
CA ASN A 61 -14.80 10.34 30.84
C ASN A 61 -14.20 10.23 32.25
N ALA A 62 -15.01 10.41 33.31
CA ALA A 62 -14.53 10.25 34.68
C ALA A 62 -14.06 8.81 34.97
N PHE A 63 -14.77 7.82 34.42
CA PHE A 63 -14.39 6.42 34.53
C PHE A 63 -13.06 6.15 33.80
N SER A 64 -12.94 6.57 32.55
CA SER A 64 -11.70 6.48 31.75
C SER A 64 -10.50 7.09 32.50
N LYS A 65 -10.62 8.32 33.01
CA LYS A 65 -9.56 8.95 33.83
C LYS A 65 -9.20 8.12 35.06
N SER A 66 -10.21 7.58 35.76
CA SER A 66 -10.00 6.81 36.99
C SER A 66 -9.31 5.47 36.75
N VAL A 67 -9.51 4.84 35.59
CA VAL A 67 -8.81 3.60 35.22
C VAL A 67 -7.40 3.89 34.69
N SER A 68 -7.21 4.96 33.90
CA SER A 68 -5.90 5.36 33.38
C SER A 68 -4.94 5.87 34.47
N LEU A 69 -5.44 6.30 35.62
CA LEU A 69 -4.60 6.72 36.73
C LEU A 69 -3.70 5.59 37.24
N SER A 70 -4.20 4.35 37.24
CA SER A 70 -3.42 3.18 37.64
C SER A 70 -2.20 2.96 36.72
N VAL A 71 -2.39 3.14 35.41
CA VAL A 71 -1.28 3.07 34.43
C VAL A 71 -0.28 4.20 34.67
N SER A 72 -0.78 5.40 34.95
CA SER A 72 0.06 6.59 35.15
C SER A 72 0.91 6.51 36.41
N ILE A 73 0.40 5.90 37.48
CA ILE A 73 1.12 5.76 38.76
C ILE A 73 2.18 4.66 38.69
N PHE A 74 1.92 3.57 37.95
CA PHE A 74 2.73 2.35 37.95
C PHE A 74 4.25 2.57 37.78
N PRO A 75 4.75 3.41 36.83
CA PRO A 75 6.18 3.63 36.64
C PRO A 75 6.89 4.25 37.86
N TYR A 76 6.14 4.96 38.72
CA TYR A 76 6.68 5.69 39.88
C TYR A 76 6.67 4.87 41.17
N LEU A 77 6.15 3.64 41.15
CA LEU A 77 6.08 2.80 42.32
C LEU A 77 7.36 1.98 42.51
N SER A 78 7.76 1.78 43.77
CA SER A 78 8.82 0.81 44.08
C SER A 78 8.32 -0.64 43.88
N PRO A 79 9.21 -1.62 43.65
CA PRO A 79 8.83 -2.98 43.24
C PRO A 79 7.74 -3.63 44.11
N LYS A 80 7.87 -3.54 45.43
CA LYS A 80 6.88 -4.04 46.41
C LYS A 80 5.47 -3.46 46.18
N TYR A 81 5.38 -2.18 45.83
CA TYR A 81 4.11 -1.50 45.61
C TYR A 81 3.58 -1.70 44.19
N LYS A 82 4.44 -1.96 43.20
CA LYS A 82 4.03 -2.43 41.87
C LYS A 82 3.27 -3.77 41.98
N THR A 83 3.78 -4.72 42.77
CA THR A 83 3.10 -6.00 43.02
C THR A 83 1.71 -5.79 43.65
N SER A 84 1.62 -5.00 44.74
CA SER A 84 0.33 -4.71 45.39
C SER A 84 -0.67 -4.04 44.42
N LEU A 85 -0.22 -3.09 43.61
CA LEU A 85 -1.06 -2.44 42.60
C LEU A 85 -1.65 -3.47 41.62
N ILE A 86 -0.82 -4.37 41.09
CA ILE A 86 -1.26 -5.42 40.14
C ILE A 86 -2.32 -6.32 40.78
N GLU A 87 -2.04 -6.85 41.97
CA GLU A 87 -2.97 -7.76 42.66
C GLU A 87 -4.34 -7.12 42.87
N ARG A 88 -4.36 -5.87 43.37
CA ARG A 88 -5.59 -5.12 43.62
C ARG A 88 -6.34 -4.74 42.34
N MET A 89 -5.61 -4.46 41.26
CA MET A 89 -6.23 -4.15 39.97
C MET A 89 -6.98 -5.34 39.39
N PHE A 90 -6.43 -6.55 39.48
CA PHE A 90 -7.13 -7.77 39.05
C PHE A 90 -8.35 -8.08 39.95
N GLU A 91 -8.24 -7.89 41.27
CA GLU A 91 -9.41 -7.98 42.17
C GLU A 91 -10.52 -6.97 41.82
N SER A 92 -10.13 -5.73 41.48
CA SER A 92 -11.05 -4.69 41.04
C SER A 92 -11.69 -5.02 39.69
N LEU A 93 -10.93 -5.58 38.74
CA LEU A 93 -11.45 -6.05 37.45
C LEU A 93 -12.53 -7.10 37.65
N LEU A 94 -12.27 -8.13 38.47
CA LEU A 94 -13.25 -9.17 38.78
C LEU A 94 -14.56 -8.55 39.27
N SER A 95 -14.44 -7.63 40.23
CA SER A 95 -15.58 -6.95 40.83
C SER A 95 -16.38 -6.15 39.79
N LYS A 96 -15.71 -5.47 38.86
CA LYS A 96 -16.35 -4.70 37.78
C LYS A 96 -17.02 -5.59 36.76
N ILE A 97 -16.36 -6.66 36.33
CA ILE A 97 -16.91 -7.60 35.37
C ILE A 97 -18.15 -8.27 35.99
N SER A 98 -18.07 -8.74 37.24
CA SER A 98 -19.23 -9.25 37.97
C SER A 98 -20.35 -8.21 38.05
N PHE A 99 -20.04 -6.95 38.36
CA PHE A 99 -21.04 -5.88 38.40
C PHE A 99 -21.67 -5.62 37.04
N ILE A 100 -20.91 -5.65 35.94
CA ILE A 100 -21.43 -5.49 34.57
C ILE A 100 -22.47 -6.58 34.27
N ASN A 101 -22.23 -7.79 34.78
CA ASN A 101 -23.06 -8.96 34.49
C ASN A 101 -24.44 -8.93 35.16
N ASP A 102 -24.54 -8.26 36.31
CA ASP A 102 -25.77 -8.16 37.09
C ASP A 102 -26.74 -7.11 36.52
N TYR A 103 -26.28 -6.23 35.63
CA TYR A 103 -27.08 -5.13 35.06
C TYR A 103 -27.04 -5.17 33.53
N GLY A 104 -28.08 -5.73 32.90
CA GLY A 104 -28.17 -5.92 31.44
C GLY A 104 -28.24 -4.65 30.57
N ASN A 105 -28.11 -3.45 31.15
CA ASN A 105 -28.19 -2.16 30.43
C ASN A 105 -26.89 -1.33 30.53
N ILE A 106 -25.76 -1.97 30.80
CA ILE A 106 -24.47 -1.26 30.89
C ILE A 106 -23.85 -1.09 29.50
N ASP A 107 -23.41 0.12 29.20
CA ASP A 107 -22.66 0.44 27.99
C ASP A 107 -21.36 -0.38 27.92
N VAL A 108 -21.20 -1.14 26.83
CA VAL A 108 -20.04 -2.01 26.53
C VAL A 108 -18.71 -1.25 26.63
N LYS A 109 -18.70 0.08 26.42
CA LYS A 109 -17.50 0.91 26.59
C LYS A 109 -16.93 0.88 28.01
N TYR A 110 -17.72 0.66 29.06
CA TYR A 110 -17.18 0.51 30.42
C TYR A 110 -16.43 -0.81 30.60
N LEU A 111 -16.87 -1.87 29.91
CA LEU A 111 -16.15 -3.15 29.89
C LEU A 111 -14.82 -2.99 29.16
N GLU A 112 -14.83 -2.37 27.98
CA GLU A 112 -13.62 -2.06 27.20
C GLU A 112 -12.60 -1.27 28.03
N LEU A 113 -13.04 -0.18 28.68
CA LEU A 113 -12.18 0.65 29.53
C LEU A 113 -11.65 -0.09 30.76
N SER A 114 -12.29 -1.18 31.19
CA SER A 114 -11.80 -1.97 32.32
C SER A 114 -10.56 -2.82 31.95
N TYR A 115 -10.37 -3.16 30.67
CA TYR A 115 -9.18 -3.85 30.16
C TYR A 115 -7.99 -2.90 29.88
N LEU A 116 -8.28 -1.62 29.57
CA LEU A 116 -7.27 -0.59 29.28
C LEU A 116 -6.09 -0.57 30.27
N PRO A 117 -6.30 -0.55 31.60
CA PRO A 117 -5.18 -0.44 32.53
C PRO A 117 -4.39 -1.74 32.66
N LEU A 118 -4.99 -2.90 32.38
CA LEU A 118 -4.31 -4.18 32.42
C LEU A 118 -3.32 -4.29 31.27
N ILE A 119 -3.79 -4.02 30.05
CA ILE A 119 -3.00 -4.22 28.84
C ILE A 119 -1.80 -3.26 28.80
N ASN A 120 -2.00 -2.03 29.27
CA ASN A 120 -0.91 -1.05 29.35
C ASN A 120 0.06 -1.34 30.51
N ILE A 121 -0.38 -1.98 31.61
CA ILE A 121 0.57 -2.46 32.63
C ILE A 121 1.42 -3.61 32.10
N PHE A 122 0.83 -4.59 31.40
CA PHE A 122 1.62 -5.63 30.75
C PHE A 122 2.63 -5.05 29.76
N LYS A 123 2.23 -4.05 28.97
CA LYS A 123 3.14 -3.29 28.10
C LYS A 123 4.30 -2.69 28.89
N LEU A 124 4.02 -1.97 29.98
CA LEU A 124 5.05 -1.34 30.82
C LEU A 124 6.00 -2.37 31.45
N ILE A 125 5.47 -3.49 31.93
CA ILE A 125 6.27 -4.60 32.48
C ILE A 125 7.20 -5.18 31.41
N LEU A 126 6.71 -5.38 30.18
CA LEU A 126 7.51 -5.85 29.05
C LEU A 126 8.56 -4.82 28.60
N GLN A 127 8.24 -3.52 28.68
CA GLN A 127 9.20 -2.44 28.39
C GLN A 127 10.33 -2.38 29.44
N ASP A 128 10.02 -2.67 30.69
CA ASP A 128 10.98 -2.74 31.80
C ASP A 128 11.79 -4.07 31.84
N ASP A 129 11.49 -5.03 30.96
CA ASP A 129 12.00 -6.41 30.97
C ASP A 129 11.81 -7.15 32.32
N ASP A 130 10.74 -6.83 33.06
CA ASP A 130 10.47 -7.33 34.43
C ASP A 130 9.68 -8.66 34.41
N HIS A 131 10.40 -9.77 34.30
CA HIS A 131 9.83 -11.12 34.22
C HIS A 131 9.12 -11.58 35.51
N GLU A 132 9.61 -11.18 36.70
CA GLU A 132 8.98 -11.55 37.98
C GLU A 132 7.58 -10.95 38.06
N LEU A 133 7.48 -9.66 37.76
CA LEU A 133 6.22 -8.94 37.81
C LEU A 133 5.25 -9.39 36.71
N PHE A 134 5.77 -9.75 35.53
CA PHE A 134 4.97 -10.36 34.47
C PHE A 134 4.35 -11.68 34.92
N ASN A 135 5.15 -12.59 35.49
CA ASN A 135 4.67 -13.91 35.91
C ASN A 135 3.63 -13.79 37.04
N ILE A 136 3.78 -12.82 37.95
CA ILE A 136 2.76 -12.50 38.95
C ILE A 136 1.47 -12.00 38.27
N ALA A 137 1.58 -11.07 37.33
CA ALA A 137 0.43 -10.51 36.61
C ALA A 137 -0.33 -11.60 35.83
N THR A 138 0.39 -12.47 35.11
CA THR A 138 -0.18 -13.60 34.38
C THR A 138 -0.91 -14.57 35.31
N SER A 139 -0.28 -14.96 36.42
CA SER A 139 -0.92 -15.85 37.41
C SER A 139 -2.19 -15.25 38.01
N LYS A 140 -2.20 -13.93 38.29
CA LYS A 140 -3.39 -13.23 38.81
C LYS A 140 -4.48 -13.10 37.75
N PHE A 141 -4.10 -12.89 36.49
CA PHE A 141 -5.04 -12.85 35.37
C PHE A 141 -5.73 -14.20 35.19
N GLU A 142 -4.97 -15.30 35.18
CA GLU A 142 -5.48 -16.68 35.12
C GLU A 142 -6.50 -16.95 36.24
N GLN A 143 -6.16 -16.64 37.49
CA GLN A 143 -7.07 -16.84 38.65
C GLN A 143 -8.36 -15.99 38.58
N THR A 144 -8.31 -14.86 37.88
CA THR A 144 -9.42 -13.91 37.78
C THR A 144 -10.43 -14.34 36.72
N LEU A 145 -9.97 -14.88 35.60
CA LEU A 145 -10.81 -15.18 34.44
C LEU A 145 -11.61 -16.47 34.54
N PHE A 146 -11.11 -17.52 35.20
CA PHE A 146 -11.89 -18.74 35.48
C PHE A 146 -13.23 -18.46 36.18
N LYS A 147 -13.39 -17.29 36.82
CA LYS A 147 -14.63 -16.89 37.51
C LYS A 147 -15.61 -16.13 36.61
N ILE A 148 -15.23 -15.83 35.36
CA ILE A 148 -15.92 -14.93 34.42
C ILE A 148 -16.57 -15.70 33.24
N GLU A 149 -16.23 -16.98 33.01
CA GLU A 149 -16.51 -17.80 31.80
C GLU A 149 -17.99 -18.18 31.50
N ASN A 150 -18.96 -17.26 31.50
CA ASN A 150 -20.36 -17.68 31.30
C ASN A 150 -21.29 -16.83 30.40
N LYS A 151 -20.82 -15.92 29.52
CA LYS A 151 -21.68 -15.22 28.51
C LYS A 151 -20.90 -14.71 27.26
N GLU A 152 -21.52 -14.83 26.08
CA GLU A 152 -21.00 -14.56 24.70
C GLU A 152 -20.26 -13.22 24.50
N ASP A 153 -20.72 -12.09 25.04
CA ASP A 153 -20.06 -10.77 24.81
C ASP A 153 -18.65 -10.64 25.40
N ARG A 154 -18.25 -11.59 26.27
CA ARG A 154 -16.96 -11.58 26.98
C ARG A 154 -15.83 -12.20 26.17
N GLU A 155 -16.17 -13.06 25.22
CA GLU A 155 -15.20 -13.80 24.41
C GLU A 155 -14.38 -12.86 23.53
N ASN A 156 -15.01 -11.79 23.01
CA ASN A 156 -14.34 -10.84 22.13
C ASN A 156 -13.25 -10.01 22.82
N PHE A 157 -13.54 -9.37 23.96
CA PHE A 157 -12.51 -8.56 24.64
C PHE A 157 -11.41 -9.41 25.27
N PHE A 158 -11.73 -10.61 25.74
CA PHE A 158 -10.73 -11.56 26.20
C PHE A 158 -9.83 -12.01 25.06
N PHE A 159 -10.41 -12.38 23.93
CA PHE A 159 -9.66 -12.68 22.70
C PHE A 159 -8.79 -11.49 22.28
N TYR A 160 -9.35 -10.28 22.24
CA TYR A 160 -8.61 -9.07 21.89
C TYR A 160 -7.42 -8.82 22.81
N PHE A 161 -7.61 -9.01 24.12
CA PHE A 161 -6.56 -8.83 25.11
C PHE A 161 -5.42 -9.84 24.90
N ASN A 162 -5.76 -11.13 24.84
CA ASN A 162 -4.76 -12.20 24.66
C ASN A 162 -4.01 -12.06 23.35
N THR A 163 -4.73 -11.87 22.25
CA THR A 163 -4.16 -11.78 20.90
C THR A 163 -3.28 -10.54 20.76
N THR A 164 -3.69 -9.40 21.34
CA THR A 164 -2.85 -8.18 21.35
C THR A 164 -1.55 -8.41 22.11
N LEU A 165 -1.63 -8.97 23.32
CA LEU A 165 -0.47 -9.19 24.16
C LEU A 165 0.49 -10.22 23.57
N LEU A 166 -0.03 -11.35 23.07
CA LEU A 166 0.78 -12.37 22.38
C LEU A 166 1.48 -11.80 21.15
N SER A 167 0.75 -11.06 20.31
CA SER A 167 1.32 -10.44 19.11
C SER A 167 2.46 -9.49 19.47
N TRP A 168 2.27 -8.69 20.53
CA TRP A 168 3.30 -7.79 21.03
C TRP A 168 4.52 -8.53 21.58
N ILE A 169 4.32 -9.55 22.41
CA ILE A 169 5.41 -10.37 22.98
C ILE A 169 6.22 -11.04 21.88
N TYR A 170 5.58 -11.67 20.89
CA TYR A 170 6.28 -12.29 19.78
C TYR A 170 7.08 -11.27 18.96
N PHE A 171 6.52 -10.09 18.74
CA PHE A 171 7.23 -9.02 18.06
C PHE A 171 8.44 -8.52 18.86
N LEU A 172 8.30 -8.31 20.18
CA LEU A 172 9.40 -7.91 21.06
C LEU A 172 10.51 -8.97 21.11
N LYS A 173 10.15 -10.26 21.14
CA LYS A 173 11.10 -11.38 21.03
C LYS A 173 11.91 -11.27 19.74
N HIS A 174 11.23 -11.14 18.61
CA HIS A 174 11.88 -11.01 17.29
C HIS A 174 12.82 -9.80 17.21
N LYS A 175 12.45 -8.69 17.86
CA LYS A 175 13.30 -7.50 17.96
C LYS A 175 14.36 -7.59 19.07
N ASN A 176 14.51 -8.75 19.72
CA ASN A 176 15.43 -8.98 20.85
C ASN A 176 15.31 -7.88 21.91
N SER A 177 14.09 -7.39 22.15
CA SER A 177 13.81 -6.29 23.08
C SER A 177 13.42 -6.78 24.48
N ILE A 178 13.21 -8.09 24.66
CA ILE A 178 12.91 -8.74 25.94
C ILE A 178 13.69 -10.05 26.08
N THR A 179 13.93 -10.48 27.32
CA THR A 179 14.51 -11.80 27.64
C THR A 179 13.44 -12.90 27.67
N PHE A 180 12.89 -13.20 26.48
CA PHE A 180 11.69 -14.04 26.27
C PHE A 180 11.64 -15.34 27.09
N ASP A 181 12.76 -16.06 27.23
CA ASP A 181 12.79 -17.37 27.92
C ASP A 181 12.45 -17.29 29.42
N ASN A 182 12.47 -16.10 30.03
CA ASN A 182 12.11 -15.89 31.43
C ASN A 182 10.61 -15.61 31.66
N TYR A 183 9.86 -15.39 30.58
CA TYR A 183 8.44 -15.04 30.63
C TYR A 183 7.56 -16.29 30.58
N ASP A 184 6.67 -16.46 31.55
CA ASP A 184 5.63 -17.49 31.52
C ASP A 184 4.44 -17.02 30.67
N ILE A 185 4.51 -17.31 29.38
CA ILE A 185 3.44 -17.00 28.42
C ILE A 185 2.47 -18.17 28.20
N SER A 186 2.69 -19.30 28.89
CA SER A 186 1.96 -20.55 28.66
C SER A 186 0.46 -20.40 28.85
N TYR A 187 0.02 -19.53 29.78
CA TYR A 187 -1.38 -19.21 29.96
C TYR A 187 -2.02 -18.61 28.71
N PHE A 188 -1.37 -17.61 28.09
CA PHE A 188 -1.89 -16.97 26.89
C PHE A 188 -1.92 -17.93 25.70
N GLU A 189 -0.90 -18.78 25.57
CA GLU A 189 -0.81 -19.78 24.52
C GLU A 189 -1.85 -20.89 24.68
N ARG A 190 -2.05 -21.41 25.90
CA ARG A 190 -3.09 -22.43 26.19
C ARG A 190 -4.49 -21.96 25.82
N ASN A 191 -4.81 -20.67 26.00
CA ASN A 191 -6.10 -20.11 25.59
C ASN A 191 -6.33 -20.16 24.07
N LEU A 192 -5.27 -20.29 23.26
CA LEU A 192 -5.38 -20.51 21.82
C LEU A 192 -5.35 -22.01 21.47
N GLU A 193 -4.76 -22.87 22.31
CA GLU A 193 -4.73 -24.34 22.15
C GLU A 193 -6.05 -25.01 22.55
N ASP A 194 -6.65 -24.55 23.65
CA ASP A 194 -7.92 -25.06 24.13
C ASP A 194 -9.03 -24.68 23.14
N ARG A 195 -9.77 -25.69 22.69
CA ARG A 195 -10.88 -25.57 21.72
C ARG A 195 -12.10 -24.85 22.31
N THR A 196 -11.93 -23.94 23.26
CA THR A 196 -13.02 -23.17 23.88
C THR A 196 -13.81 -22.33 22.87
N TYR A 197 -13.30 -22.21 21.65
CA TYR A 197 -13.96 -21.65 20.48
C TYR A 197 -14.56 -22.75 19.58
N GLU A 198 -15.54 -23.52 20.08
CA GLU A 198 -16.27 -24.52 19.27
C GLU A 198 -17.20 -23.88 18.23
N TYR A 199 -17.38 -24.56 17.09
CA TYR A 199 -18.35 -24.35 15.99
C TYR A 199 -18.78 -22.89 15.68
N GLY A 200 -18.19 -22.32 14.63
CA GLY A 200 -18.58 -21.01 14.08
C GLY A 200 -17.67 -19.85 14.51
N PHE A 201 -16.69 -20.09 15.38
CA PHE A 201 -15.64 -19.12 15.67
C PHE A 201 -14.61 -19.08 14.53
N ASN A 202 -14.68 -18.03 13.72
CA ASN A 202 -13.67 -17.74 12.73
C ASN A 202 -12.59 -16.83 13.34
N PHE A 203 -11.45 -17.42 13.72
CA PHE A 203 -10.32 -16.71 14.33
C PHE A 203 -9.89 -15.49 13.51
N LEU A 204 -9.82 -15.64 12.18
CA LEU A 204 -9.40 -14.56 11.29
C LEU A 204 -10.40 -13.40 11.33
N ASN A 205 -11.71 -13.66 11.29
CA ASN A 205 -12.72 -12.61 11.43
C ASN A 205 -12.54 -11.81 12.73
N HIS A 206 -12.37 -12.50 13.86
CA HIS A 206 -12.16 -11.85 15.16
C HIS A 206 -10.83 -11.10 15.23
N PHE A 207 -9.77 -11.66 14.64
CA PHE A 207 -8.46 -11.00 14.56
C PHE A 207 -8.56 -9.70 13.74
N PHE A 208 -9.25 -9.73 12.61
CA PHE A 208 -9.39 -8.53 11.78
C PHE A 208 -10.37 -7.51 12.38
N ASP A 209 -11.36 -7.94 13.15
CA ASP A 209 -12.17 -7.03 13.98
C ASP A 209 -11.35 -6.35 15.08
N LEU A 210 -10.45 -7.08 15.75
CA LEU A 210 -9.48 -6.51 16.70
C LEU A 210 -8.64 -5.44 16.00
N PHE A 211 -8.06 -5.80 14.86
CA PHE A 211 -7.18 -4.93 14.09
C PHE A 211 -7.89 -3.64 13.69
N ASP A 212 -9.12 -3.75 13.17
CA ASP A 212 -9.92 -2.59 12.78
C ASP A 212 -10.31 -1.73 14.00
N LYS A 213 -10.58 -2.33 15.17
CA LYS A 213 -10.81 -1.58 16.41
C LYS A 213 -9.57 -0.82 16.88
N ILE A 214 -8.38 -1.40 16.76
CA ILE A 214 -7.12 -0.71 17.08
C ILE A 214 -6.90 0.47 16.11
N GLU A 215 -7.06 0.26 14.81
CA GLU A 215 -6.77 1.28 13.81
C GLU A 215 -7.78 2.42 13.77
N ASN A 216 -9.08 2.09 13.84
CA ASN A 216 -10.18 3.03 13.62
C ASN A 216 -10.75 3.61 14.92
N SER A 217 -10.71 2.85 16.03
CA SER A 217 -11.29 3.26 17.32
C SER A 217 -10.24 3.54 18.41
N ASN A 218 -8.95 3.42 18.09
CA ASN A 218 -7.83 3.53 19.06
C ASN A 218 -8.03 2.64 20.30
N LEU A 219 -8.48 1.39 20.10
CA LEU A 219 -8.70 0.44 21.19
C LEU A 219 -7.48 0.38 22.12
N TRP A 220 -7.72 0.69 23.39
CA TRP A 220 -6.73 0.69 24.47
C TRP A 220 -5.47 1.54 24.26
N ALA A 221 -5.50 2.51 23.33
CA ALA A 221 -4.33 3.30 22.93
C ALA A 221 -3.16 2.44 22.39
N VAL A 222 -3.45 1.26 21.85
CA VAL A 222 -2.46 0.29 21.36
C VAL A 222 -1.72 0.81 20.13
N LYS A 223 -2.33 1.74 19.37
CA LYS A 223 -1.68 2.42 18.24
C LYS A 223 -0.50 3.31 18.65
N GLU A 224 -0.43 3.68 19.94
CA GLU A 224 0.61 4.54 20.51
C GLU A 224 1.76 3.73 21.13
N TRP A 225 1.80 2.41 20.88
CA TRP A 225 2.84 1.54 21.43
C TRP A 225 4.13 1.60 20.62
N GLU A 226 5.24 1.84 21.32
CA GLU A 226 6.57 1.93 20.74
C GLU A 226 7.56 1.08 21.56
N ILE A 227 8.59 0.55 20.89
CA ILE A 227 9.69 -0.17 21.56
C ILE A 227 10.66 0.83 22.22
N LYS A 228 10.92 1.95 21.56
CA LYS A 228 11.79 3.03 22.03
C LYS A 228 11.13 4.36 21.71
N GLU A 229 11.32 5.32 22.61
CA GLU A 229 10.84 6.69 22.38
C GLU A 229 11.44 7.26 21.09
N ALA A 230 10.62 8.01 20.35
CA ALA A 230 11.04 8.68 19.14
C ALA A 230 12.25 9.61 19.41
N PRO A 231 13.35 9.49 18.63
CA PRO A 231 14.50 10.35 18.78
C PRO A 231 14.13 11.82 18.51
N VAL A 232 14.53 12.71 19.42
CA VAL A 232 14.30 14.15 19.27
C VAL A 232 15.12 14.69 18.08
N ASN A 233 14.48 15.45 17.19
CA ASN A 233 15.08 16.06 15.99
C ASN A 233 15.60 15.07 14.93
N GLN A 234 15.07 13.85 14.86
CA GLN A 234 15.39 12.90 13.79
C GLN A 234 14.11 12.38 13.13
N PHE A 235 14.19 12.12 11.83
CA PHE A 235 13.13 11.37 11.15
C PHE A 235 13.13 9.93 11.69
N TYR A 236 11.98 9.51 12.20
CA TYR A 236 11.76 8.17 12.71
C TYR A 236 10.48 7.62 12.09
N HIS A 237 10.51 6.34 11.71
CA HIS A 237 9.32 5.61 11.29
C HIS A 237 8.66 5.03 12.52
N ALA A 238 7.54 5.63 12.93
CA ALA A 238 6.74 5.13 14.04
C ALA A 238 6.31 3.68 13.79
N LEU A 239 6.43 2.86 14.82
CA LEU A 239 5.95 1.48 14.78
C LEU A 239 4.42 1.50 14.61
N THR A 240 3.91 0.88 13.54
CA THR A 240 2.47 0.82 13.30
C THR A 240 1.90 -0.50 13.79
N PRO A 241 0.62 -0.53 14.24
CA PRO A 241 -0.10 -1.78 14.49
C PRO A 241 0.00 -2.79 13.35
N ASN A 242 -0.04 -2.34 12.10
CA ASN A 242 0.11 -3.23 10.94
C ASN A 242 1.40 -4.05 10.99
N THR A 243 2.51 -3.49 11.46
CA THR A 243 3.78 -4.22 11.52
C THR A 243 3.74 -5.35 12.54
N TRP A 244 3.40 -5.06 13.79
CA TRP A 244 3.55 -6.05 14.87
C TRP A 244 2.31 -6.94 15.06
N LEU A 245 1.11 -6.48 14.71
CA LEU A 245 -0.08 -7.35 14.68
C LEU A 245 0.04 -8.38 13.56
N THR A 246 0.49 -7.98 12.37
CA THR A 246 0.70 -8.94 11.27
C THR A 246 1.81 -9.93 11.61
N TYR A 247 2.90 -9.48 12.24
CA TYR A 247 3.92 -10.38 12.79
C TYR A 247 3.34 -11.38 13.79
N GLY A 248 2.58 -10.89 14.77
CA GLY A 248 1.91 -11.70 15.77
C GLY A 248 0.95 -12.72 15.17
N LEU A 249 0.11 -12.30 14.22
CA LEU A 249 -0.80 -13.16 13.46
C LEU A 249 -0.04 -14.30 12.80
N THR A 250 1.02 -14.00 12.05
CA THR A 250 1.81 -15.01 11.34
C THR A 250 2.38 -16.04 12.31
N ILE A 251 2.96 -15.61 13.43
CA ILE A 251 3.52 -16.52 14.43
C ILE A 251 2.42 -17.35 15.11
N ILE A 252 1.27 -16.76 15.43
CA ILE A 252 0.12 -17.48 16.00
C ILE A 252 -0.36 -18.57 15.03
N LEU A 253 -0.62 -18.22 13.77
CA LEU A 253 -1.06 -19.19 12.75
C LEU A 253 -0.02 -20.28 12.49
N PHE A 254 1.26 -19.93 12.56
CA PHE A 254 2.36 -20.87 12.36
C PHE A 254 2.50 -21.86 13.53
N LYS A 255 2.30 -21.38 14.76
CA LYS A 255 2.42 -22.19 15.98
C LYS A 255 1.19 -23.08 16.20
N PHE A 256 -0.01 -22.56 15.97
CA PHE A 256 -1.28 -23.22 16.29
C PHE A 256 -1.98 -23.72 15.03
N GLU A 257 -1.57 -24.91 14.58
CA GLU A 257 -2.01 -25.50 13.30
C GLU A 257 -3.51 -25.73 13.16
N HIS A 258 -4.25 -25.80 14.27
CA HIS A 258 -5.70 -26.03 14.26
C HIS A 258 -6.50 -24.76 13.94
N ILE A 259 -5.89 -23.57 14.00
CA ILE A 259 -6.57 -22.30 13.74
C ILE A 259 -6.99 -22.16 12.27
N ILE A 260 -6.20 -22.73 11.37
CA ILE A 260 -6.51 -22.83 9.95
C ILE A 260 -6.49 -24.31 9.61
N ASN A 261 -7.44 -24.85 8.86
CA ASN A 261 -7.37 -26.19 8.30
C ASN A 261 -7.39 -26.13 6.76
N VAL A 262 -6.80 -27.14 6.11
CA VAL A 262 -6.77 -27.22 4.64
C VAL A 262 -8.18 -27.43 4.06
N ASN A 263 -9.10 -27.96 4.88
CA ASN A 263 -10.48 -28.24 4.50
C ASN A 263 -11.48 -27.19 5.03
N ASP A 264 -11.02 -26.09 5.63
CA ASP A 264 -11.93 -25.06 6.12
C ASP A 264 -12.62 -24.36 4.96
N ASP A 265 -13.91 -24.08 5.13
CA ASP A 265 -14.64 -23.22 4.20
C ASP A 265 -14.22 -21.76 4.43
N LEU A 266 -13.27 -21.31 3.62
CA LEU A 266 -12.74 -19.95 3.68
C LEU A 266 -13.77 -18.88 3.27
N SER A 267 -14.92 -19.27 2.69
CA SER A 267 -15.97 -18.33 2.27
C SER A 267 -16.69 -17.64 3.44
N GLU A 268 -16.58 -18.19 4.66
CA GLU A 268 -17.13 -17.58 5.88
C GLU A 268 -16.27 -16.40 6.39
N ILE A 269 -15.07 -16.18 5.83
CA ILE A 269 -14.21 -15.06 6.20
C ILE A 269 -14.77 -13.77 5.58
N ILE A 270 -15.02 -12.76 6.42
CA ILE A 270 -15.48 -11.44 5.99
C ILE A 270 -14.37 -10.78 5.18
N ILE A 271 -14.64 -10.54 3.90
CA ILE A 271 -13.71 -9.90 2.98
C ILE A 271 -13.42 -8.45 3.40
N ARG A 272 -12.14 -8.10 3.54
CA ARG A 272 -11.66 -6.77 3.93
C ARG A 272 -10.57 -6.30 2.98
N GLN A 273 -10.56 -5.01 2.64
CA GLN A 273 -9.60 -4.40 1.71
C GLN A 273 -8.12 -4.61 2.11
N LYS A 274 -7.86 -4.77 3.41
CA LYS A 274 -6.54 -5.08 3.97
C LYS A 274 -5.91 -6.36 3.42
N PHE A 275 -6.71 -7.33 2.97
CA PHE A 275 -6.15 -8.55 2.38
C PHE A 275 -5.33 -8.30 1.10
N ASN A 276 -5.51 -7.13 0.45
CA ASN A 276 -4.68 -6.73 -0.69
C ASN A 276 -3.19 -6.58 -0.34
N PHE A 277 -2.88 -6.20 0.91
CA PHE A 277 -1.52 -5.85 1.33
C PHE A 277 -0.96 -6.85 2.34
N ILE A 278 -1.79 -7.34 3.27
CA ILE A 278 -1.30 -8.16 4.39
C ILE A 278 -0.70 -9.50 3.94
N GLY A 279 -1.13 -10.04 2.80
CA GLY A 279 -0.59 -11.29 2.27
C GLY A 279 0.90 -11.18 1.91
N ASP A 280 1.33 -10.01 1.43
CA ASP A 280 2.73 -9.77 1.07
C ASP A 280 3.58 -9.61 2.35
N ASP A 281 3.07 -8.88 3.36
CA ASP A 281 3.71 -8.78 4.68
C ASP A 281 3.87 -10.16 5.35
N ILE A 282 2.84 -10.99 5.31
CA ILE A 282 2.86 -12.36 5.88
C ILE A 282 3.89 -13.22 5.17
N LYS A 283 3.98 -13.11 3.84
CA LYS A 283 4.99 -13.84 3.05
C LYS A 283 6.40 -13.47 3.47
N ASP A 284 6.70 -12.18 3.58
CA ASP A 284 8.02 -11.71 4.01
C ASP A 284 8.39 -12.25 5.41
N ILE A 285 7.43 -12.25 6.34
CA ILE A 285 7.62 -12.80 7.69
C ILE A 285 7.85 -14.32 7.63
N LEU A 286 7.08 -15.06 6.83
CA LEU A 286 7.24 -16.52 6.71
C LEU A 286 8.56 -16.90 6.04
N ASP A 287 9.03 -16.13 5.05
CA ASP A 287 10.33 -16.35 4.41
C ASP A 287 11.48 -16.21 5.42
N ASP A 288 11.31 -15.34 6.42
CA ASP A 288 12.24 -15.16 7.53
C ASP A 288 12.31 -16.34 8.52
N ILE A 289 11.30 -17.21 8.56
CA ILE A 289 11.25 -18.38 9.46
C ILE A 289 12.04 -19.54 8.84
N THR A 290 13.26 -19.79 9.30
CA THR A 290 14.14 -20.85 8.78
C THR A 290 14.58 -21.83 9.85
N LEU A 291 14.99 -23.04 9.45
CA LEU A 291 15.55 -24.04 10.36
C LEU A 291 16.89 -23.61 10.98
N GLU A 292 17.58 -22.65 10.38
CA GLU A 292 18.88 -22.15 10.84
C GLU A 292 18.75 -21.20 12.03
N LYS A 293 17.60 -20.51 12.16
CA LYS A 293 17.31 -19.60 13.26
C LYS A 293 16.80 -20.39 14.48
N ASP A 294 17.62 -20.49 15.52
CA ASP A 294 17.33 -21.23 16.75
C ASP A 294 15.99 -20.82 17.39
N GLU A 295 15.60 -19.54 17.28
CA GLU A 295 14.34 -19.01 17.83
C GLU A 295 13.07 -19.71 17.30
N TYR A 296 13.12 -20.26 16.09
CA TYR A 296 11.99 -20.93 15.44
C TYR A 296 12.06 -22.45 15.51
N LYS A 297 13.23 -23.04 15.83
CA LYS A 297 13.38 -24.50 15.92
C LYS A 297 12.32 -25.13 16.81
N ASN A 298 12.08 -24.53 17.98
CA ASN A 298 11.08 -24.99 18.95
C ASN A 298 9.63 -24.79 18.47
N LEU A 299 9.36 -23.81 17.61
CA LEU A 299 8.03 -23.62 17.00
C LEU A 299 7.74 -24.65 15.90
N ILE A 300 8.80 -25.12 15.23
CA ILE A 300 8.72 -26.07 14.12
C ILE A 300 8.60 -27.52 14.63
N SER A 301 9.29 -27.85 15.73
CA SER A 301 9.45 -29.24 16.22
C SER A 301 8.34 -29.76 17.14
N ASN A 302 7.41 -28.91 17.59
CA ASN A 302 6.34 -29.33 18.53
C ASN A 302 5.19 -30.11 17.86
N SER A 303 5.21 -30.27 16.53
CA SER A 303 4.16 -30.93 15.76
C SER A 303 4.68 -32.19 15.05
N VAL A 304 4.37 -33.34 15.65
CA VAL A 304 4.34 -34.71 15.08
C VAL A 304 5.71 -35.37 14.79
N GLY A 305 5.88 -36.57 15.37
CA GLY A 305 7.07 -37.40 15.20
C GLY A 305 7.29 -37.92 13.78
N ASN A 306 8.57 -38.10 13.43
CA ASN A 306 9.08 -38.83 12.26
C ASN A 306 8.76 -38.27 10.86
N GLN A 307 8.59 -36.95 10.69
CA GLN A 307 8.67 -36.30 9.37
C GLN A 307 9.93 -35.44 9.23
N ASN A 308 10.43 -35.27 8.00
CA ASN A 308 11.52 -34.35 7.72
C ASN A 308 11.09 -32.93 8.12
N THR A 309 11.79 -32.33 9.09
CA THR A 309 11.48 -31.03 9.70
C THR A 309 11.32 -29.92 8.65
N GLU A 310 12.05 -30.01 7.53
CA GLU A 310 11.94 -29.09 6.40
C GLU A 310 10.60 -29.22 5.65
N THR A 311 10.11 -30.45 5.46
CA THR A 311 8.81 -30.71 4.83
C THR A 311 7.66 -30.17 5.69
N THR A 312 7.71 -30.36 7.00
CA THR A 312 6.71 -29.83 7.94
C THR A 312 6.72 -28.30 7.96
N LEU A 313 7.91 -27.68 7.97
CA LEU A 313 8.07 -26.23 7.88
C LEU A 313 7.40 -25.68 6.61
N ASN A 314 7.75 -26.24 5.44
CA ASN A 314 7.24 -25.75 4.15
C ASN A 314 5.71 -25.94 4.06
N PHE A 315 5.19 -27.08 4.52
CA PHE A 315 3.75 -27.32 4.55
C PHE A 315 2.98 -26.29 5.39
N LYS A 316 3.50 -25.91 6.57
CA LYS A 316 2.89 -24.86 7.41
C LYS A 316 2.88 -23.50 6.71
N LYS A 317 4.01 -23.11 6.10
CA LYS A 317 4.12 -21.85 5.36
C LYS A 317 3.12 -21.81 4.21
N GLU A 318 3.10 -22.85 3.38
CA GLU A 318 2.18 -22.95 2.24
C GLU A 318 0.72 -22.88 2.67
N LYS A 319 0.35 -23.54 3.77
CA LYS A 319 -1.01 -23.50 4.30
C LYS A 319 -1.47 -22.08 4.65
N ILE A 320 -0.62 -21.30 5.33
CA ILE A 320 -0.92 -19.89 5.66
C ILE A 320 -0.98 -19.04 4.40
N LEU A 321 0.01 -19.19 3.51
CA LEU A 321 0.05 -18.46 2.24
C LEU A 321 -1.18 -18.71 1.39
N ASN A 322 -1.66 -19.96 1.31
CA ASN A 322 -2.84 -20.34 0.54
C ASN A 322 -4.11 -19.62 1.05
N VAL A 323 -4.27 -19.46 2.37
CA VAL A 323 -5.41 -18.71 2.93
C VAL A 323 -5.36 -17.24 2.53
N PHE A 324 -4.23 -16.57 2.72
CA PHE A 324 -4.13 -15.13 2.39
C PHE A 324 -4.14 -14.88 0.88
N SER A 325 -3.64 -15.83 0.10
CA SER A 325 -3.76 -15.87 -1.35
C SER A 325 -5.22 -15.94 -1.80
N PHE A 326 -6.00 -16.85 -1.20
CA PHE A 326 -7.44 -16.95 -1.43
C PHE A 326 -8.15 -15.64 -1.07
N LEU A 327 -7.88 -15.08 0.12
CA LEU A 327 -8.54 -13.84 0.56
C LEU A 327 -8.17 -12.62 -0.31
N LYS A 328 -6.92 -12.52 -0.77
CA LYS A 328 -6.48 -11.49 -1.71
C LYS A 328 -7.21 -11.63 -3.05
N LYS A 329 -7.35 -12.85 -3.56
CA LYS A 329 -8.15 -13.15 -4.75
C LYS A 329 -9.61 -12.73 -4.57
N GLU A 330 -10.25 -13.09 -3.46
CA GLU A 330 -11.66 -12.75 -3.21
C GLU A 330 -11.88 -11.23 -3.14
N VAL A 331 -10.97 -10.46 -2.51
CA VAL A 331 -11.04 -8.98 -2.54
C VAL A 331 -10.95 -8.45 -3.98
N GLU A 332 -10.01 -8.98 -4.76
CA GLU A 332 -9.81 -8.58 -6.14
C GLU A 332 -11.06 -8.85 -6.99
N ILE A 333 -11.62 -10.06 -6.86
CA ILE A 333 -12.83 -10.47 -7.59
C ILE A 333 -14.03 -9.63 -7.16
N ASP A 334 -14.24 -9.39 -5.87
CA ASP A 334 -15.31 -8.52 -5.38
C ASP A 334 -15.19 -7.09 -5.94
N TYR A 335 -13.97 -6.55 -5.98
CA TYR A 335 -13.70 -5.23 -6.56
C TYR A 335 -14.03 -5.18 -8.06
N TYR A 336 -13.52 -6.13 -8.85
CA TYR A 336 -13.78 -6.14 -10.30
C TYR A 336 -15.20 -6.52 -10.66
N LYS A 337 -15.89 -7.29 -9.82
CA LYS A 337 -17.33 -7.58 -9.97
C LYS A 337 -18.17 -6.30 -9.90
N LYS A 338 -17.79 -5.34 -9.05
CA LYS A 338 -18.46 -4.03 -8.95
C LYS A 338 -18.22 -3.16 -10.18
N ILE A 339 -17.03 -3.23 -10.77
CA ILE A 339 -16.67 -2.43 -11.97
C ILE A 339 -17.26 -3.02 -13.25
N LYS A 340 -17.38 -4.35 -13.32
CA LYS A 340 -17.83 -5.10 -14.51
C LYS A 340 -19.05 -4.48 -15.18
N GLU A 341 -20.07 -4.14 -14.39
CA GLU A 341 -21.36 -3.64 -14.87
C GLU A 341 -21.37 -2.14 -15.21
N ILE A 342 -20.30 -1.40 -14.89
CA ILE A 342 -20.22 0.03 -15.15
C ILE A 342 -19.77 0.24 -16.60
N PRO A 343 -20.54 0.94 -17.46
CA PRO A 343 -20.13 1.17 -18.85
C PRO A 343 -18.95 2.14 -18.92
N LEU A 344 -18.15 2.01 -19.99
CA LEU A 344 -17.10 3.00 -20.28
C LEU A 344 -17.68 4.42 -20.39
N SER A 345 -17.04 5.37 -19.73
CA SER A 345 -17.37 6.79 -19.80
C SER A 345 -16.72 7.43 -21.02
N LYS A 346 -17.57 8.05 -21.84
CA LYS A 346 -17.11 8.87 -22.96
C LYS A 346 -16.24 10.04 -22.48
N GLU A 347 -16.60 10.67 -21.36
CA GLU A 347 -15.84 11.79 -20.81
C GLU A 347 -14.42 11.38 -20.44
N LYS A 348 -14.27 10.23 -19.77
CA LYS A 348 -12.94 9.69 -19.41
C LYS A 348 -12.12 9.26 -20.61
N ILE A 349 -12.76 8.69 -21.63
CA ILE A 349 -12.08 8.36 -22.89
C ILE A 349 -11.64 9.65 -23.62
N ASP A 350 -12.48 10.69 -23.62
CA ASP A 350 -12.15 11.97 -24.25
C ASP A 350 -11.00 12.68 -23.51
N GLU A 351 -10.98 12.62 -22.17
CA GLU A 351 -9.86 13.08 -21.33
C GLU A 351 -8.55 12.35 -21.68
N PHE A 352 -8.59 11.02 -21.71
CA PHE A 352 -7.46 10.18 -22.12
C PHE A 352 -6.98 10.54 -23.54
N ARG A 353 -7.89 10.64 -24.51
CA ARG A 353 -7.58 11.02 -25.89
C ARG A 353 -6.90 12.37 -25.97
N ASN A 354 -7.36 13.36 -25.23
CA ASN A 354 -6.76 14.69 -25.21
C ASN A 354 -5.36 14.67 -24.61
N ASN A 355 -5.14 13.91 -23.53
CA ASN A 355 -3.84 13.80 -22.89
C ASN A 355 -2.81 13.06 -23.76
N VAL A 356 -3.19 11.92 -24.34
CA VAL A 356 -2.37 11.18 -25.31
C VAL A 356 -2.06 12.05 -26.54
N GLY A 357 -3.09 12.68 -27.11
CA GLY A 357 -2.95 13.54 -28.28
C GLY A 357 -2.05 14.75 -28.06
N LYS A 358 -2.13 15.37 -26.88
CA LYS A 358 -1.26 16.47 -26.48
C LYS A 358 0.20 16.03 -26.37
N LEU A 359 0.46 14.91 -25.68
CA LEU A 359 1.83 14.38 -25.56
C LEU A 359 2.41 13.98 -26.92
N TRP A 360 1.59 13.42 -27.81
CA TRP A 360 2.00 13.14 -29.19
C TRP A 360 2.39 14.42 -29.94
N GLU A 361 1.55 15.46 -29.89
CA GLU A 361 1.84 16.74 -30.56
C GLU A 361 3.10 17.42 -30.02
N GLU A 362 3.30 17.41 -28.70
CA GLU A 362 4.47 18.00 -28.04
C GLU A 362 5.79 17.26 -28.36
N ASN A 363 5.72 15.96 -28.64
CA ASN A 363 6.91 15.13 -28.86
C ASN A 363 7.19 14.82 -30.35
N THR A 364 6.30 15.16 -31.28
CA THR A 364 6.48 14.84 -32.71
C THR A 364 7.38 15.89 -33.37
N ILE A 365 8.58 15.49 -33.79
CA ILE A 365 9.57 16.41 -34.36
C ILE A 365 9.45 16.46 -35.89
N ILE A 366 9.50 15.32 -36.57
CA ILE A 366 9.62 15.27 -38.04
C ILE A 366 8.37 15.83 -38.72
N LEU A 367 7.18 15.41 -38.29
CA LEU A 367 5.93 15.94 -38.87
C LEU A 367 5.76 17.44 -38.56
N SER A 368 6.26 17.91 -37.42
CA SER A 368 6.28 19.35 -37.08
C SER A 368 7.20 20.14 -38.01
N ILE A 369 8.38 19.59 -38.34
CA ILE A 369 9.30 20.17 -39.34
C ILE A 369 8.61 20.26 -40.70
N LEU A 370 8.11 19.13 -41.22
CA LEU A 370 7.43 19.07 -42.51
C LEU A 370 6.25 20.05 -42.59
N LYS A 371 5.42 20.12 -41.54
CA LYS A 371 4.32 21.08 -41.44
C LYS A 371 4.82 22.52 -41.50
N SER A 372 5.90 22.84 -40.79
CA SER A 372 6.46 24.19 -40.72
C SER A 372 7.09 24.68 -42.03
N LEU A 373 7.55 23.73 -42.86
CA LEU A 373 8.14 23.96 -44.18
C LEU A 373 7.10 23.90 -45.31
N GLY A 374 5.86 23.49 -45.03
CA GLY A 374 4.80 23.36 -46.04
C GLY A 374 4.84 22.03 -46.81
N ASN A 375 5.60 21.04 -46.34
CA ASN A 375 5.80 19.74 -46.98
C ASN A 375 4.93 18.62 -46.36
N LEU A 376 3.85 19.00 -45.66
CA LEU A 376 2.91 18.07 -45.04
C LEU A 376 1.54 18.18 -45.74
N GLU A 377 1.10 17.08 -46.34
CA GLU A 377 -0.20 16.96 -47.00
C GLU A 377 -1.20 16.23 -46.08
N PHE A 378 -2.42 16.75 -46.00
CA PHE A 378 -3.52 16.12 -45.25
C PHE A 378 -4.49 15.45 -46.23
N LEU A 379 -4.58 14.13 -46.17
CA LEU A 379 -5.42 13.33 -47.06
C LEU A 379 -6.67 12.82 -46.31
N PRO A 380 -7.80 12.56 -46.99
CA PRO A 380 -8.92 11.86 -46.37
C PRO A 380 -8.52 10.43 -45.97
N ASN A 381 -9.09 9.91 -44.88
CA ASN A 381 -8.81 8.54 -44.43
C ASN A 381 -9.00 7.51 -45.54
N ASP A 382 -7.99 6.67 -45.71
CA ASP A 382 -7.97 5.52 -46.62
C ASP A 382 -7.89 4.23 -45.79
N ASP A 383 -8.77 3.27 -46.07
CA ASP A 383 -8.84 2.01 -45.34
C ASP A 383 -7.76 1.01 -45.76
N GLU A 384 -7.15 1.18 -46.94
CA GLU A 384 -6.03 0.35 -47.40
C GLU A 384 -4.72 0.72 -46.70
N VAL A 385 -4.61 1.96 -46.21
CA VAL A 385 -3.41 2.45 -45.52
C VAL A 385 -3.37 1.94 -44.09
N LYS A 386 -2.36 1.11 -43.82
CA LYS A 386 -2.11 0.59 -42.47
C LYS A 386 -1.61 1.71 -41.58
N GLY A 387 -2.22 1.81 -40.40
CA GLY A 387 -1.75 2.73 -39.38
C GLY A 387 -0.61 2.11 -38.56
N TYR A 388 0.24 2.98 -38.02
CA TYR A 388 1.33 2.62 -37.13
C TYR A 388 1.03 3.11 -35.71
N GLY A 389 1.27 2.25 -34.72
CA GLY A 389 1.17 2.62 -33.31
C GLY A 389 0.82 1.43 -32.43
N PHE A 390 0.11 1.70 -31.35
CA PHE A 390 -0.22 0.72 -30.32
C PHE A 390 -1.61 0.15 -30.53
N PHE A 391 -1.69 -1.18 -30.50
CA PHE A 391 -2.95 -1.91 -30.40
C PHE A 391 -2.79 -2.99 -29.35
N GLN A 392 -3.26 -2.72 -28.14
CA GLN A 392 -3.01 -3.58 -27.00
C GLN A 392 -4.23 -3.75 -26.10
N LYS A 393 -4.32 -4.94 -25.51
CA LYS A 393 -5.29 -5.26 -24.46
C LYS A 393 -4.70 -4.83 -23.12
N LEU A 394 -5.36 -3.88 -22.46
CA LEU A 394 -5.04 -3.41 -21.12
C LEU A 394 -5.80 -4.28 -20.10
N LEU A 395 -5.06 -5.09 -19.35
CA LEU A 395 -5.64 -6.06 -18.42
C LEU A 395 -6.13 -5.38 -17.14
N LYS A 396 -7.35 -5.70 -16.71
CA LYS A 396 -7.98 -5.18 -15.49
C LYS A 396 -8.06 -3.64 -15.40
N MET A 397 -8.03 -2.92 -16.53
CA MET A 397 -7.92 -1.45 -16.58
C MET A 397 -9.25 -0.71 -16.84
N LYS A 398 -10.39 -1.39 -16.86
CA LYS A 398 -11.70 -0.73 -17.09
C LYS A 398 -11.96 0.43 -16.12
N PHE A 399 -11.51 0.31 -14.86
CA PHE A 399 -11.67 1.35 -13.84
C PHE A 399 -11.09 2.73 -14.23
N ALA A 400 -10.09 2.77 -15.12
CA ALA A 400 -9.47 4.01 -15.58
C ALA A 400 -10.33 4.79 -16.59
N PHE A 401 -11.41 4.18 -17.07
CA PHE A 401 -12.24 4.68 -18.17
C PHE A 401 -13.74 4.69 -17.82
N ILE A 402 -14.09 4.64 -16.54
CA ILE A 402 -15.48 4.73 -16.04
C ILE A 402 -15.69 5.99 -15.20
N GLU A 403 -16.95 6.28 -14.87
CA GLU A 403 -17.31 7.30 -13.89
C GLU A 403 -17.66 6.69 -12.53
N GLY A 404 -17.69 7.53 -11.48
CA GLY A 404 -18.14 7.14 -10.15
C GLY A 404 -17.02 6.81 -9.17
N GLU A 405 -17.38 6.12 -8.08
CA GLU A 405 -16.51 5.88 -6.92
C GLU A 405 -15.30 4.97 -7.22
N TYR A 406 -15.40 4.13 -8.25
CA TYR A 406 -14.33 3.20 -8.65
C TYR A 406 -13.37 3.81 -9.68
N TYR A 407 -13.62 5.03 -10.18
CA TYR A 407 -12.71 5.67 -11.12
C TYR A 407 -11.36 5.97 -10.46
N GLN A 408 -10.28 5.51 -11.08
CA GLN A 408 -8.91 5.82 -10.68
C GLN A 408 -8.05 6.11 -11.91
N GLY A 409 -7.43 7.29 -11.93
CA GLY A 409 -6.46 7.65 -12.98
C GLY A 409 -5.15 6.88 -12.80
N ILE A 410 -4.61 6.36 -13.90
CA ILE A 410 -3.30 5.68 -13.91
C ILE A 410 -2.23 6.66 -14.39
N ILE A 411 -1.26 6.94 -13.53
CA ILE A 411 -0.10 7.78 -13.89
C ILE A 411 0.70 7.08 -14.99
N GLY A 412 1.10 7.84 -16.02
CA GLY A 412 1.89 7.32 -17.15
C GLY A 412 1.07 6.63 -18.24
N LEU A 413 -0.23 6.37 -18.03
CA LEU A 413 -1.06 5.74 -19.07
C LEU A 413 -1.15 6.59 -20.34
N ASN A 414 -1.03 7.91 -20.23
CA ASN A 414 -1.08 8.81 -21.39
C ASN A 414 0.22 8.82 -22.22
N ASP A 415 1.31 8.21 -21.72
CA ASP A 415 2.64 8.28 -22.34
C ASP A 415 2.72 7.59 -23.70
N PHE A 416 1.70 6.80 -24.07
CA PHE A 416 1.54 6.26 -25.44
C PHE A 416 1.69 7.35 -26.50
N GLY A 417 1.20 8.56 -26.25
CA GLY A 417 1.32 9.67 -27.20
C GLY A 417 2.77 10.04 -27.47
N GLY A 418 3.55 10.24 -26.41
CA GLY A 418 4.98 10.57 -26.51
C GLY A 418 5.80 9.42 -27.11
N HIS A 419 5.50 8.17 -26.73
CA HIS A 419 6.16 7.01 -27.32
C HIS A 419 5.87 6.86 -28.81
N LEU A 420 4.61 7.04 -29.22
CA LEU A 420 4.21 6.97 -30.63
C LEU A 420 4.94 8.04 -31.46
N ALA A 421 4.98 9.28 -30.96
CA ALA A 421 5.68 10.38 -31.62
C ALA A 421 7.16 10.04 -31.89
N ARG A 422 7.88 9.55 -30.87
CA ARG A 422 9.29 9.17 -31.00
C ARG A 422 9.50 8.00 -31.96
N SER A 423 8.57 7.05 -31.99
CA SER A 423 8.63 5.91 -32.91
C SER A 423 8.40 6.33 -34.36
N ILE A 424 7.47 7.26 -34.61
CA ILE A 424 7.27 7.86 -35.94
C ILE A 424 8.49 8.66 -36.37
N ASP A 425 9.09 9.46 -35.48
CA ASP A 425 10.31 10.17 -35.81
C ASP A 425 11.45 9.19 -36.12
N SER A 426 11.53 8.06 -35.41
CA SER A 426 12.54 7.01 -35.66
C SER A 426 12.34 6.35 -37.01
N SER A 427 11.11 6.05 -37.42
CA SER A 427 10.82 5.43 -38.72
C SER A 427 11.24 6.33 -39.89
N PHE A 428 11.13 7.65 -39.76
CA PHE A 428 11.68 8.59 -40.75
C PHE A 428 13.20 8.41 -40.91
N PHE A 429 13.94 8.36 -39.80
CA PHE A 429 15.40 8.19 -39.87
C PHE A 429 15.81 6.81 -40.38
N GLU A 430 14.99 5.77 -40.19
CA GLU A 430 15.22 4.44 -40.75
C GLU A 430 15.12 4.41 -42.28
N LEU A 431 14.33 5.30 -42.89
CA LEU A 431 14.24 5.43 -44.34
C LEU A 431 15.47 6.11 -44.97
N LEU A 432 16.30 6.79 -44.17
CA LEU A 432 17.56 7.36 -44.66
C LEU A 432 18.62 6.26 -44.81
N GLN A 433 19.26 6.23 -45.97
CA GLN A 433 20.26 5.25 -46.37
C GLN A 433 21.62 5.56 -45.72
N ASP A 434 22.29 4.51 -45.25
CA ASP A 434 23.57 4.62 -44.53
C ASP A 434 24.77 4.83 -45.47
N ASP A 435 24.57 4.74 -46.80
CA ASP A 435 25.59 5.00 -47.81
C ASP A 435 26.01 6.47 -47.92
N LYS A 436 25.22 7.39 -47.35
CA LYS A 436 25.53 8.83 -47.24
C LYS A 436 26.28 9.21 -45.96
N ILE A 437 26.88 8.23 -45.25
CA ILE A 437 27.74 8.46 -44.09
C ILE A 437 29.14 8.89 -44.55
N ILE A 438 29.62 10.02 -44.03
CA ILE A 438 30.93 10.62 -44.33
C ILE A 438 31.69 10.81 -43.03
N ILE A 439 32.90 10.26 -42.95
CA ILE A 439 33.83 10.53 -41.84
C ILE A 439 34.50 11.88 -42.11
N SER A 440 34.36 12.82 -41.17
CA SER A 440 34.93 14.17 -41.33
C SER A 440 35.72 14.62 -40.11
N GLY A 441 36.96 15.10 -40.38
CA GLY A 441 37.79 15.80 -39.40
C GLY A 441 37.45 17.29 -39.25
N ASP A 442 36.66 17.85 -40.17
CA ASP A 442 36.09 19.21 -40.07
C ASP A 442 34.57 19.16 -40.31
N PRO A 443 33.79 18.78 -39.28
CA PRO A 443 32.33 18.73 -39.38
C PRO A 443 31.72 20.08 -39.74
N LYS A 444 32.30 21.20 -39.25
CA LYS A 444 31.82 22.56 -39.52
C LYS A 444 31.91 22.89 -41.01
N GLY A 445 33.09 22.72 -41.61
CA GLY A 445 33.29 22.96 -43.04
C GLY A 445 32.42 22.07 -43.91
N THR A 446 32.24 20.80 -43.50
CA THR A 446 31.39 19.84 -44.23
C THR A 446 29.92 20.28 -44.25
N VAL A 447 29.38 20.74 -43.11
CA VAL A 447 28.01 21.26 -43.03
C VAL A 447 27.86 22.55 -43.86
N LEU A 448 28.84 23.46 -43.81
CA LEU A 448 28.80 24.70 -44.59
C LEU A 448 28.78 24.44 -46.10
N ASN A 449 29.63 23.53 -46.59
CA ASN A 449 29.64 23.15 -48.01
C ASN A 449 28.27 22.61 -48.46
N PHE A 450 27.65 21.73 -47.67
CA PHE A 450 26.30 21.23 -47.97
C PHE A 450 25.27 22.36 -48.06
N ILE A 451 25.28 23.30 -47.11
CA ILE A 451 24.38 24.46 -47.10
C ILE A 451 24.62 25.38 -48.31
N GLU A 452 25.87 25.64 -48.67
CA GLU A 452 26.22 26.51 -49.80
C GLU A 452 25.82 25.93 -51.16
N GLU A 453 25.93 24.61 -51.30
CA GLU A 453 25.50 23.89 -52.50
C GLU A 453 23.97 23.71 -52.57
N THR A 454 23.23 24.06 -51.52
CA THR A 454 21.76 23.89 -51.48
C THR A 454 21.06 25.15 -52.01
N PRO A 455 20.27 25.06 -53.11
CA PRO A 455 19.64 26.22 -53.73
C PRO A 455 18.67 26.96 -52.80
N ASP A 456 17.89 26.22 -52.01
CA ASP A 456 16.95 26.76 -51.05
C ASP A 456 17.30 26.32 -49.62
N LYS A 457 18.01 27.20 -48.92
CA LYS A 457 18.45 26.99 -47.55
C LYS A 457 17.30 26.95 -46.54
N SER A 458 16.12 27.44 -46.90
CA SER A 458 14.98 27.51 -45.98
C SER A 458 14.41 26.14 -45.59
N ASN A 459 14.70 25.11 -46.40
CA ASN A 459 14.29 23.72 -46.16
C ASN A 459 15.37 22.87 -45.46
N VAL A 460 16.53 23.44 -45.19
CA VAL A 460 17.63 22.70 -44.56
C VAL A 460 17.45 22.67 -43.05
N VAL A 461 17.64 21.50 -42.44
CA VAL A 461 17.66 21.31 -40.99
C VAL A 461 18.83 20.43 -40.60
N ILE A 462 19.49 20.80 -39.50
CA ILE A 462 20.60 20.04 -38.92
C ILE A 462 20.09 19.29 -37.69
N PHE A 463 20.37 18.01 -37.60
CA PHE A 463 20.09 17.15 -36.46
C PHE A 463 21.42 16.77 -35.80
N ALA A 464 21.57 17.09 -34.51
CA ALA A 464 22.79 16.78 -33.78
C ALA A 464 22.52 16.60 -32.28
N ASN A 465 23.25 15.69 -31.64
CA ASN A 465 23.26 15.65 -30.18
C ASN A 465 24.00 16.88 -29.60
N TRP A 466 23.90 17.14 -28.29
CA TRP A 466 24.57 18.32 -27.70
C TRP A 466 26.10 18.31 -27.92
N ARG A 467 26.76 17.14 -27.77
CA ARG A 467 28.21 16.98 -27.98
C ARG A 467 28.63 17.30 -29.42
N ASN A 468 27.84 16.83 -30.39
CA ASN A 468 28.13 16.99 -31.80
C ASN A 468 27.73 18.37 -32.30
N ALA A 469 26.69 18.98 -31.73
CA ALA A 469 26.31 20.35 -32.03
C ALA A 469 27.44 21.32 -31.65
N ASP A 470 28.16 21.07 -30.55
CA ASP A 470 29.30 21.89 -30.14
C ASP A 470 30.46 21.85 -31.15
N LYS A 471 30.58 20.76 -31.94
CA LYS A 471 31.58 20.64 -33.02
C LYS A 471 31.32 21.58 -34.20
N LEU A 472 30.10 22.14 -34.34
CA LEU A 472 29.79 23.13 -35.38
C LEU A 472 30.35 24.52 -35.07
N GLN A 473 30.55 24.85 -33.78
CA GLN A 473 30.92 26.19 -33.29
C GLN A 473 29.88 27.27 -33.69
N ASP A 474 29.88 28.44 -33.03
CA ASP A 474 29.01 29.59 -33.40
C ASP A 474 27.49 29.35 -33.38
N LEU A 475 27.01 28.49 -32.47
CA LEU A 475 25.58 28.26 -32.27
C LEU A 475 24.91 29.49 -31.65
N THR A 476 23.80 29.91 -32.26
CA THR A 476 22.97 31.03 -31.76
C THR A 476 21.63 30.52 -31.23
N TYR A 477 21.08 31.21 -30.24
CA TYR A 477 19.81 30.88 -29.60
C TYR A 477 18.83 32.05 -29.74
N GLU A 478 17.66 31.76 -30.31
CA GLU A 478 16.55 32.71 -30.46
C GLU A 478 15.53 32.49 -29.35
N HIS A 479 15.57 33.33 -28.31
CA HIS A 479 14.80 33.14 -27.08
C HIS A 479 13.28 33.43 -27.20
N ASN A 480 12.81 34.01 -28.32
CA ASN A 480 11.41 34.40 -28.54
C ASN A 480 10.87 33.95 -29.90
N THR A 481 11.24 32.76 -30.36
CA THR A 481 10.76 32.22 -31.65
C THR A 481 9.32 31.69 -31.54
N THR A 482 8.51 31.94 -32.57
CA THR A 482 7.19 31.31 -32.75
C THR A 482 7.28 29.82 -33.05
N ARG A 483 8.50 29.30 -33.31
CA ARG A 483 8.81 27.90 -33.58
C ARG A 483 9.87 27.42 -32.59
N PRO A 484 9.48 26.97 -31.37
CA PRO A 484 10.43 26.58 -30.32
C PRO A 484 11.46 25.53 -30.75
N LEU A 485 11.08 24.60 -31.64
CA LEU A 485 11.99 23.60 -32.22
C LEU A 485 13.16 24.22 -33.01
N PHE A 486 13.00 25.43 -33.57
CA PHE A 486 14.02 26.12 -34.40
C PHE A 486 14.74 27.24 -33.65
N SER A 487 14.68 27.22 -32.32
CA SER A 487 15.33 28.22 -31.46
C SER A 487 16.84 28.19 -31.54
N LYS A 488 17.46 27.01 -31.74
CA LYS A 488 18.91 26.85 -31.90
C LYS A 488 19.27 26.88 -33.38
N LYS A 489 20.26 27.70 -33.77
CA LYS A 489 20.67 27.86 -35.17
C LYS A 489 22.19 27.84 -35.37
N PHE A 490 22.62 27.26 -36.49
CA PHE A 490 23.98 27.33 -37.01
C PHE A 490 23.95 28.02 -38.38
N ASN A 491 24.62 29.15 -38.53
CA ASN A 491 24.60 29.96 -39.77
C ASN A 491 23.18 30.23 -40.31
N GLY A 492 22.23 30.51 -39.41
CA GLY A 492 20.82 30.73 -39.75
C GLY A 492 19.99 29.45 -39.99
N ILE A 493 20.61 28.27 -40.05
CA ILE A 493 19.94 26.97 -40.25
C ILE A 493 19.52 26.37 -38.88
N PRO A 494 18.28 25.89 -38.72
CA PRO A 494 17.84 25.24 -37.48
C PRO A 494 18.67 24.01 -37.11
N VAL A 495 19.05 23.92 -35.83
CA VAL A 495 19.73 22.77 -35.24
C VAL A 495 18.83 22.13 -34.19
N ILE A 496 18.39 20.91 -34.45
CA ILE A 496 17.44 20.16 -33.61
C ILE A 496 18.16 19.01 -32.94
N HIS A 497 17.80 18.76 -31.68
CA HIS A 497 18.36 17.64 -30.95
C HIS A 497 17.83 16.30 -31.49
N GLN A 498 18.74 15.35 -31.73
CA GLN A 498 18.42 14.05 -32.33
C GLN A 498 18.47 12.91 -31.32
N PHE A 499 17.49 12.01 -31.37
CA PHE A 499 17.36 10.85 -30.48
C PHE A 499 17.26 9.49 -31.23
N SER A 500 17.69 9.41 -32.49
CA SER A 500 17.51 8.22 -33.35
C SER A 500 18.79 7.41 -33.62
N LYS A 501 18.79 6.50 -34.60
CA LYS A 501 19.97 5.66 -34.96
C LYS A 501 21.24 6.48 -35.23
N PHE A 502 21.10 7.71 -35.71
CA PHE A 502 22.24 8.61 -35.93
C PHE A 502 22.55 9.54 -34.74
N LYS A 503 22.16 9.18 -33.50
CA LYS A 503 22.42 9.98 -32.29
C LYS A 503 23.88 10.42 -32.07
N ASN A 504 24.84 9.69 -32.63
CA ASN A 504 26.27 9.99 -32.54
C ASN A 504 26.83 10.74 -33.76
N HIS A 505 25.98 11.13 -34.70
CA HIS A 505 26.38 11.82 -35.94
C HIS A 505 25.86 13.27 -35.94
N ILE A 506 26.24 14.03 -36.97
CA ILE A 506 25.57 15.26 -37.39
C ILE A 506 24.87 14.95 -38.70
N LEU A 507 23.55 15.01 -38.73
CA LEU A 507 22.75 14.76 -39.91
C LEU A 507 22.26 16.11 -40.47
N VAL A 508 22.54 16.39 -41.73
CA VAL A 508 22.02 17.57 -42.44
C VAL A 508 21.06 17.10 -43.51
N VAL A 509 19.83 17.60 -43.48
CA VAL A 509 18.76 17.18 -44.40
C VAL A 509 18.20 18.41 -45.10
N ASP A 510 18.11 18.36 -46.43
CA ASP A 510 17.27 19.26 -47.21
C ASP A 510 15.89 18.63 -47.39
N PHE A 511 14.88 19.23 -46.76
CA PHE A 511 13.51 18.76 -46.81
C PHE A 511 12.77 19.13 -48.11
N SER A 512 13.40 19.81 -49.07
CA SER A 512 12.76 20.27 -50.32
C SER A 512 12.10 19.15 -51.13
N LEU A 513 12.67 17.93 -51.10
CA LEU A 513 12.17 16.73 -51.80
C LEU A 513 11.64 15.66 -50.84
N ILE A 514 11.38 16.03 -49.58
CA ILE A 514 10.84 15.13 -48.56
C ILE A 514 9.43 15.60 -48.21
N LYS A 515 8.45 14.71 -48.36
CA LYS A 515 7.05 14.97 -48.02
C LYS A 515 6.55 14.03 -46.94
N GLY A 516 5.61 14.52 -46.14
CA GLY A 516 4.80 13.69 -45.26
C GLY A 516 3.35 13.73 -45.70
N GLN A 517 2.66 12.61 -45.60
CA GLN A 517 1.21 12.52 -45.76
C GLN A 517 0.60 12.03 -44.45
N ILE A 518 -0.41 12.75 -43.95
CA ILE A 518 -1.20 12.34 -42.79
C ILE A 518 -2.64 12.16 -43.24
N TYR A 519 -3.18 10.97 -42.98
CA TYR A 519 -4.58 10.67 -43.25
C TYR A 519 -5.45 11.25 -42.14
N THR A 520 -6.62 11.77 -42.49
CA THR A 520 -7.49 12.51 -41.57
C THR A 520 -8.95 12.05 -41.61
N SER A 521 -9.64 12.14 -40.48
CA SER A 521 -11.06 11.80 -40.37
C SER A 521 -11.79 12.72 -39.40
N LYS A 522 -13.08 12.96 -39.64
CA LYS A 522 -13.97 13.69 -38.73
C LYS A 522 -14.57 12.81 -37.63
N ASN A 523 -14.19 11.54 -37.55
CA ASN A 523 -14.66 10.63 -36.52
C ASN A 523 -14.20 11.12 -35.13
N PRO A 524 -15.08 11.16 -34.11
CA PRO A 524 -14.74 11.65 -32.77
C PRO A 524 -13.60 10.90 -32.07
N ASN A 525 -13.30 9.66 -32.48
CA ASN A 525 -12.17 8.89 -31.97
C ASN A 525 -10.81 9.44 -32.43
N TRP A 526 -10.79 10.44 -33.33
CA TRP A 526 -9.57 11.03 -33.86
C TRP A 526 -9.24 12.34 -33.12
N TYR A 527 -8.13 12.35 -32.40
CA TYR A 527 -7.58 13.57 -31.84
C TYR A 527 -7.13 14.52 -32.96
N LYS A 528 -7.68 15.74 -32.97
CA LYS A 528 -7.46 16.77 -33.99
C LYS A 528 -7.57 16.25 -35.44
N ASN A 529 -8.48 15.30 -35.66
CA ASN A 529 -8.71 14.63 -36.94
C ASN A 529 -7.51 13.84 -37.50
N GLN A 530 -6.45 13.56 -36.73
CA GLN A 530 -5.20 12.95 -37.23
C GLN A 530 -4.84 11.65 -36.52
N LEU A 531 -4.89 11.66 -35.19
CA LEU A 531 -4.45 10.53 -34.37
C LEU A 531 -5.65 9.73 -33.87
N ILE A 532 -5.73 8.45 -34.22
CA ILE A 532 -6.77 7.55 -33.72
C ILE A 532 -6.45 7.23 -32.26
N VAL A 533 -7.34 7.59 -31.34
CA VAL A 533 -7.28 7.17 -29.93
C VAL A 533 -8.64 6.63 -29.52
N GLU A 534 -8.70 5.32 -29.42
CA GLU A 534 -9.92 4.56 -29.20
C GLU A 534 -9.71 3.58 -28.05
N ILE A 535 -10.65 3.62 -27.10
CA ILE A 535 -10.76 2.66 -26.00
C ILE A 535 -12.09 1.93 -26.19
N THR A 536 -12.02 0.61 -26.25
CA THR A 536 -13.21 -0.25 -26.35
C THR A 536 -13.16 -1.33 -25.30
N GLU A 537 -14.31 -1.86 -24.90
CA GLU A 537 -14.34 -3.05 -24.04
C GLU A 537 -13.74 -4.24 -24.80
N SER A 538 -12.98 -5.08 -24.10
CA SER A 538 -12.47 -6.31 -24.71
C SER A 538 -13.63 -7.23 -25.07
N GLN A 539 -13.68 -7.70 -26.32
CA GLN A 539 -14.66 -8.70 -26.71
C GLN A 539 -14.41 -9.99 -25.94
N LYS A 540 -15.48 -10.51 -25.33
CA LYS A 540 -15.43 -11.79 -24.63
C LYS A 540 -15.22 -12.91 -25.65
N GLY A 541 -14.08 -13.58 -25.56
CA GLY A 541 -13.90 -14.89 -26.17
C GLY A 541 -14.38 -15.98 -25.21
N ASP A 542 -14.54 -17.20 -25.71
CA ASP A 542 -14.88 -18.36 -24.89
C ASP A 542 -13.86 -18.53 -23.75
N ILE A 543 -14.35 -18.78 -22.54
CA ILE A 543 -13.51 -19.10 -21.40
C ILE A 543 -13.13 -20.57 -21.55
N THR A 544 -11.83 -20.80 -21.77
CA THR A 544 -11.27 -22.15 -21.96
C THR A 544 -10.37 -22.50 -20.79
N ASP A 545 -10.14 -23.80 -20.56
CA ASP A 545 -9.21 -24.28 -19.53
C ASP A 545 -7.81 -23.66 -19.66
N ASN A 546 -7.36 -23.43 -20.90
CA ASN A 546 -6.07 -22.76 -21.15
C ASN A 546 -6.07 -21.32 -20.64
N LYS A 547 -7.18 -20.60 -20.76
CA LYS A 547 -7.31 -19.22 -20.30
C LYS A 547 -7.41 -19.13 -18.78
N ILE A 548 -8.13 -20.07 -18.16
CA ILE A 548 -8.15 -20.25 -16.70
C ILE A 548 -6.74 -20.50 -16.19
N LYS A 549 -6.01 -21.41 -16.84
CA LYS A 549 -4.62 -21.73 -16.51
C LYS A 549 -3.69 -20.53 -16.68
N GLU A 550 -3.77 -19.80 -17.79
CA GLU A 550 -2.96 -18.60 -18.04
C GLU A 550 -3.14 -17.55 -16.93
N TRP A 551 -4.38 -17.23 -16.58
CA TRP A 551 -4.68 -16.30 -15.48
C TRP A 551 -4.19 -16.84 -14.13
N SER A 552 -4.39 -18.13 -13.89
CA SER A 552 -4.01 -18.75 -12.62
C SER A 552 -2.50 -18.78 -12.41
N GLU A 553 -1.73 -19.08 -13.46
CA GLU A 553 -0.26 -19.07 -13.45
C GLU A 553 0.30 -17.65 -13.33
N LYS A 554 -0.34 -16.69 -14.00
CA LYS A 554 0.11 -15.30 -14.00
C LYS A 554 -0.04 -14.64 -12.63
N ASP A 555 -1.20 -14.82 -11.99
CA ASP A 555 -1.51 -14.13 -10.74
C ASP A 555 -1.17 -15.00 -9.51
N GLY A 556 -0.90 -16.30 -9.70
CA GLY A 556 -0.46 -17.22 -8.65
C GLY A 556 -1.58 -17.90 -7.86
N TYR A 557 -2.83 -17.83 -8.34
CA TYR A 557 -4.02 -18.38 -7.66
C TYR A 557 -4.88 -19.17 -8.64
N HIS A 558 -5.62 -20.18 -8.16
CA HIS A 558 -6.58 -20.85 -9.03
C HIS A 558 -7.87 -20.02 -9.18
N TYR A 559 -8.25 -19.75 -10.43
CA TYR A 559 -9.53 -19.13 -10.77
C TYR A 559 -10.54 -20.13 -11.32
N ASN A 560 -11.83 -19.90 -11.05
CA ASN A 560 -12.93 -20.58 -11.75
C ASN A 560 -13.41 -19.78 -12.97
N GLU A 561 -14.33 -20.36 -13.76
CA GLU A 561 -14.86 -19.74 -14.98
C GLU A 561 -15.53 -18.37 -14.73
N ASP A 562 -16.36 -18.26 -13.67
CA ASP A 562 -17.07 -17.03 -13.34
C ASP A 562 -16.10 -15.90 -12.93
N GLU A 563 -15.05 -16.24 -12.19
CA GLU A 563 -13.99 -15.31 -11.79
C GLU A 563 -13.22 -14.80 -13.02
N ILE A 564 -12.88 -15.70 -13.96
CA ILE A 564 -12.24 -15.30 -15.21
C ILE A 564 -13.18 -14.42 -16.05
N ASP A 565 -14.49 -14.68 -16.08
CA ASP A 565 -15.44 -13.80 -16.76
C ASP A 565 -15.42 -12.38 -16.16
N ILE A 566 -15.37 -12.28 -14.83
CA ILE A 566 -15.25 -11.00 -14.13
C ILE A 566 -13.96 -10.27 -14.54
N LEU A 567 -12.81 -10.94 -14.48
CA LEU A 567 -11.53 -10.33 -14.83
C LEU A 567 -11.49 -9.92 -16.31
N GLU A 568 -11.96 -10.79 -17.20
CA GLU A 568 -11.97 -10.54 -18.64
C GLU A 568 -12.88 -9.39 -19.04
N SER A 569 -14.03 -9.25 -18.36
CA SER A 569 -14.97 -8.14 -18.56
C SER A 569 -14.40 -6.78 -18.13
N ASN A 570 -13.33 -6.77 -17.34
CA ASN A 570 -12.64 -5.57 -16.87
C ASN A 570 -11.40 -5.22 -17.70
N ASN A 571 -11.17 -5.93 -18.81
CA ASN A 571 -10.15 -5.58 -19.78
C ASN A 571 -10.68 -4.57 -20.80
N VAL A 572 -9.79 -3.69 -21.28
CA VAL A 572 -10.10 -2.75 -22.36
C VAL A 572 -9.07 -2.85 -23.47
N ASN A 573 -9.49 -2.64 -24.70
CA ASN A 573 -8.59 -2.54 -25.85
C ASN A 573 -8.26 -1.07 -26.08
N ALA A 574 -6.96 -0.75 -26.10
CA ALA A 574 -6.47 0.57 -26.45
C ALA A 574 -5.86 0.55 -27.85
N LYS A 575 -6.38 1.41 -28.72
CA LYS A 575 -5.91 1.63 -30.09
C LYS A 575 -5.44 3.07 -30.24
N ILE A 576 -4.14 3.26 -30.39
CA ILE A 576 -3.48 4.56 -30.47
C ILE A 576 -2.60 4.56 -31.71
N ILE A 577 -3.10 5.09 -32.82
CA ILE A 577 -2.54 4.83 -34.16
C ILE A 577 -2.52 6.11 -34.99
N LEU A 578 -1.42 6.34 -35.69
CA LEU A 578 -1.31 7.33 -36.76
C LEU A 578 -1.22 6.63 -38.12
N LYS A 579 -2.04 7.06 -39.09
CA LYS A 579 -1.89 6.69 -40.50
C LYS A 579 -1.06 7.76 -41.19
N TYR A 580 0.14 7.41 -41.62
CA TYR A 580 1.06 8.33 -42.27
C TYR A 580 1.96 7.63 -43.29
N GLU A 581 2.49 8.42 -44.22
CA GLU A 581 3.54 8.00 -45.15
C GLU A 581 4.62 9.09 -45.22
N PHE A 582 5.88 8.67 -45.24
CA PHE A 582 7.01 9.53 -45.57
C PHE A 582 7.47 9.22 -47.00
N ILE A 583 7.51 10.25 -47.84
CA ILE A 583 7.94 10.14 -49.23
C ILE A 583 9.28 10.85 -49.34
N ILE A 584 10.34 10.08 -49.53
CA ILE A 584 11.70 10.58 -49.74
C ILE A 584 12.08 10.25 -51.18
N SER A 585 12.23 11.27 -52.03
CA SER A 585 12.69 11.08 -53.41
C SER A 585 14.12 10.52 -53.43
N ASP A 586 14.48 9.72 -54.44
CA ASP A 586 15.87 9.25 -54.64
C ASP A 586 16.85 10.43 -54.77
N ASP A 587 16.38 11.56 -55.32
CA ASP A 587 17.14 12.79 -55.47
C ASP A 587 17.23 13.62 -54.17
N ALA A 588 16.63 13.14 -53.06
CA ALA A 588 16.64 13.85 -51.79
C ALA A 588 18.08 14.00 -51.26
N ARG A 589 18.41 15.24 -50.90
CA ARG A 589 19.75 15.62 -50.43
C ARG A 589 19.82 15.55 -48.91
N TYR A 590 20.69 14.68 -48.41
CA TYR A 590 21.08 14.63 -47.00
C TYR A 590 22.49 14.08 -46.89
N ILE A 591 23.17 14.43 -45.79
CA ILE A 591 24.48 13.88 -45.42
C ILE A 591 24.48 13.48 -43.96
N ILE A 592 25.15 12.38 -43.63
CA ILE A 592 25.35 11.91 -42.26
C ILE A 592 26.84 12.03 -41.96
N ILE A 593 27.22 12.89 -41.02
CA ILE A 593 28.62 13.14 -40.69
C ILE A 593 28.96 12.36 -39.43
N ASP A 594 29.97 11.49 -39.52
CA ASP A 594 30.63 10.90 -38.36
C ASP A 594 31.81 11.81 -37.97
N PRO A 595 31.67 12.63 -36.91
CA PRO A 595 32.72 13.53 -36.51
C PRO A 595 33.82 12.74 -35.81
N GLN A 596 35.03 12.69 -36.38
CA GLN A 596 36.16 12.02 -35.75
C GLN A 596 36.32 12.47 -34.29
N SER A 597 36.65 11.50 -33.43
CA SER A 597 36.58 11.56 -31.96
C SER A 597 37.03 12.90 -31.41
#